data_AF-A0A096AZY8-F1
#
_entry.id   AF-A0A096AZY8-F1
#
_cell.length_a   1.000
_cell.length_b   1.000
_cell.length_c   1.000
_cell.angle_alpha   90.00
_cell.angle_beta   90.00
_cell.angle_gamma   90.00
#
_symmetry.space_group_name_H-M   'P 1'
#
loop_
_entity.id
_entity.type
_entity.pdbx_description
1 polymer ?
#
loop_
_entity_poly.entity_id
_entity_poly.type
_entity_poly.pdbx_seq_one_letter_code
_entity_poly.pdbx_strand_id
1 'polypeptide(L)'
;MYAVKGDLIEVKKVSETEYADKDGNTYDKNELVLLEEMETEPVDWEQRRYEIAKDIMAASFYLPMDGANIVSYAHNCVQWADALIEELKKTRK
;
A
#
# COMPACT_ATOMS: atom_id res chain seq x y z
N MET A 1 -5.29 3.47 34.51
CA MET A 1 -3.99 2.79 34.82
C MET A 1 -3.00 3.31 33.79
N TYR A 2 -1.79 3.73 34.17
CA TYR A 2 -0.83 4.26 33.19
C TYR A 2 -0.35 3.15 32.26
N ALA A 3 -0.27 3.46 30.97
CA ALA A 3 0.34 2.56 29.98
C ALA A 3 1.85 2.44 30.19
N VAL A 4 2.40 1.27 29.91
CA VAL A 4 3.84 1.03 29.93
C VAL A 4 4.37 0.81 28.50
N LYS A 5 5.70 0.89 28.34
CA LYS A 5 6.35 0.73 27.04
C LYS A 5 5.95 -0.60 26.39
N GLY A 6 5.40 -0.52 25.18
CA GLY A 6 4.94 -1.68 24.39
C GLY A 6 3.43 -1.90 24.44
N ASP A 7 2.70 -1.18 25.29
CA ASP A 7 1.24 -1.22 25.31
C ASP A 7 0.66 -0.50 24.08
N LEU A 8 -0.41 -1.08 23.54
CA LEU A 8 -1.24 -0.44 22.53
C LEU A 8 -2.41 0.24 23.24
N ILE A 9 -2.48 1.56 23.15
CA ILE A 9 -3.53 2.37 23.73
C ILE A 9 -4.14 3.31 22.70
N GLU A 10 -5.44 3.56 22.84
CA GLU A 10 -6.12 4.64 22.12
C GLU A 10 -5.94 5.93 22.88
N VAL A 11 -5.48 6.96 22.18
CA VAL A 11 -5.25 8.29 22.74
C VAL A 11 -5.85 9.35 21.83
N LYS A 12 -6.27 10.47 22.41
CA LYS A 12 -6.73 11.66 21.68
C LYS A 12 -5.73 12.80 21.87
N LYS A 13 -5.51 13.57 20.82
CA LYS A 13 -4.68 14.78 20.90
C LYS A 13 -5.34 15.79 21.85
N VAL A 14 -4.58 16.28 22.82
CA VAL A 14 -5.02 17.31 23.77
C VAL A 14 -4.34 18.64 23.46
N SER A 15 -3.06 18.60 23.10
CA SER A 15 -2.27 19.76 22.68
C SER A 15 -1.29 19.37 21.57
N GLU A 16 -0.43 20.29 21.11
CA GLU A 16 0.60 19.95 20.13
C GLU A 16 1.62 18.93 20.64
N THR A 17 1.84 18.90 21.94
CA THR A 17 2.85 18.06 22.60
C THR A 17 2.25 16.95 23.43
N GLU A 18 0.93 16.92 23.66
CA GLU A 18 0.31 15.98 24.59
C GLU A 18 -0.90 15.25 24.01
N TYR A 19 -1.02 13.99 24.41
CA TYR A 19 -2.12 13.10 24.12
C TYR A 19 -2.69 12.55 25.43
N ALA A 20 -3.99 12.27 25.47
CA ALA A 20 -4.63 11.66 26.63
C ALA A 20 -5.36 10.37 26.27
N ASP A 21 -5.30 9.38 27.15
CA ASP A 21 -6.12 8.17 27.04
C ASP A 21 -7.55 8.40 27.57
N LYS A 22 -8.37 7.35 27.49
CA LYS A 22 -9.75 7.36 28.00
C LYS A 22 -9.86 7.50 29.54
N ASP A 23 -8.79 7.15 30.26
CA ASP A 23 -8.73 7.22 31.72
C ASP A 23 -8.26 8.61 32.20
N GLY A 24 -7.84 9.47 31.27
CA GLY A 24 -7.37 10.83 31.54
C GLY A 24 -5.86 10.93 31.83
N ASN A 25 -5.09 9.86 31.61
CA ASN A 25 -3.64 9.93 31.72
C ASN A 25 -3.08 10.63 30.48
N THR A 26 -2.11 11.53 30.68
CA THR A 26 -1.46 12.28 29.61
C THR A 26 -0.08 11.71 29.28
N TYR A 27 0.29 11.80 28.00
CA TYR A 27 1.54 11.29 27.44
C TYR A 27 2.14 12.36 26.53
N ASP A 28 3.46 12.53 26.57
CA ASP A 28 4.17 13.41 25.63
C ASP A 28 4.18 12.77 24.23
N LYS A 29 4.01 13.59 23.19
CA LYS A 29 4.02 13.15 21.79
C LYS A 29 5.29 12.35 21.45
N ASN A 30 6.45 12.74 22.01
CA ASN A 30 7.73 12.09 21.72
C ASN A 30 7.88 10.72 22.40
N GLU A 31 7.00 10.39 23.35
CA GLU A 31 6.97 9.09 24.03
C GLU A 31 6.01 8.10 23.35
N LEU A 32 5.22 8.57 22.38
CA LEU A 32 4.24 7.78 21.65
C LEU A 32 4.69 7.49 20.23
N VAL A 33 4.27 6.32 19.73
CA VAL A 33 4.28 6.01 18.30
C VAL A 33 2.83 6.01 17.84
N LEU A 34 2.43 7.05 17.11
CA LEU A 34 1.05 7.19 16.62
C LEU A 34 0.87 6.36 15.35
N LEU A 35 0.01 5.34 15.43
CA LEU A 35 -0.27 4.45 14.29
C LEU A 35 -1.14 5.11 13.21
N GLU A 36 -1.82 6.21 13.53
CA GLU A 36 -2.61 6.99 12.57
C GLU A 36 -1.74 7.65 11.48
N GLU A 37 -0.43 7.79 11.72
CA GLU A 37 0.57 8.29 10.75
C GLU A 37 1.21 7.19 9.91
N MET A 38 0.67 5.96 9.90
CA MET A 38 0.91 5.09 8.75
C MET A 38 0.03 5.59 7.60
N GLU A 39 0.42 6.72 7.00
CA GLU A 39 0.06 6.99 5.62
C GLU A 39 0.32 5.69 4.87
N THR A 40 -0.74 5.06 4.37
CA THR A 40 -0.58 3.97 3.40
C THR A 40 0.32 4.55 2.33
N GLU A 41 1.56 4.06 2.22
CA GLU A 41 2.51 4.65 1.29
C GLU A 41 1.81 4.84 -0.05
N PRO A 42 1.98 6.01 -0.69
CA PRO A 42 1.32 6.27 -1.95
C PRO A 42 1.64 5.12 -2.88
N VAL A 43 0.59 4.43 -3.36
CA VAL A 43 0.74 3.24 -4.20
C VAL A 43 1.72 3.55 -5.32
N ASP A 44 2.85 2.86 -5.32
CA ASP A 44 3.82 2.94 -6.40
C ASP A 44 3.21 2.27 -7.64
N TRP A 45 2.59 3.10 -8.48
CA TRP A 45 1.91 2.66 -9.69
C TRP A 45 2.88 2.12 -10.75
N GLU A 46 4.16 2.54 -10.72
CA GLU A 46 5.20 2.02 -11.60
C GLU A 46 5.52 0.58 -11.20
N GLN A 47 5.80 0.35 -9.92
CA GLN A 47 6.02 -0.98 -9.37
C GLN A 47 4.81 -1.88 -9.59
N ARG A 48 3.60 -1.37 -9.35
CA ARG A 48 2.37 -2.12 -9.55
C ARG A 48 2.16 -2.53 -11.00
N ARG A 49 2.54 -1.68 -11.97
CA ARG A 49 2.48 -2.01 -13.40
C ARG A 49 3.41 -3.18 -13.75
N TYR A 50 4.64 -3.15 -13.24
CA TYR A 50 5.61 -4.24 -13.46
C TYR A 50 5.12 -5.57 -12.90
N GLU A 51 4.53 -5.58 -11.71
CA GLU A 51 3.97 -6.79 -11.10
C GLU A 51 2.84 -7.38 -11.95
N ILE A 52 1.88 -6.55 -12.36
CA ILE A 52 0.75 -7.00 -13.20
C ILE A 52 1.26 -7.56 -14.54
N ALA A 53 2.17 -6.84 -15.21
CA ALA A 53 2.71 -7.29 -16.48
C ALA A 53 3.47 -8.63 -16.35
N LYS A 54 4.25 -8.79 -15.26
CA LYS A 54 4.96 -10.04 -14.94
C LYS A 54 3.99 -11.20 -14.69
N ASP A 55 2.90 -10.97 -13.97
CA ASP A 55 1.91 -12.02 -13.67
C ASP A 55 1.17 -12.46 -14.94
N ILE A 56 0.79 -11.53 -15.82
CA ILE A 56 0.19 -11.83 -17.13
C ILE A 56 1.17 -12.62 -18.00
N MET A 57 2.43 -12.20 -18.05
CA MET A 57 3.48 -12.88 -18.78
C MET A 57 3.67 -14.32 -18.26
N ALA A 58 3.73 -14.52 -16.94
CA ALA A 58 3.87 -15.84 -16.33
C ALA A 58 2.68 -16.76 -16.64
N ALA A 59 1.44 -16.24 -16.58
CA ALA A 59 0.24 -16.99 -16.94
C ALA A 59 0.22 -17.41 -18.41
N SER A 60 0.89 -16.65 -19.27
CA SER A 60 0.90 -16.86 -20.72
C SER A 60 1.85 -17.97 -21.19
N PHE A 61 2.92 -18.24 -20.43
CA PHE A 61 3.85 -19.35 -20.72
C PHE A 61 3.24 -20.75 -20.50
N TYR A 62 2.03 -20.83 -19.94
CA TYR A 62 1.28 -22.08 -19.87
C TYR A 62 0.54 -22.43 -21.18
N LEU A 63 0.59 -21.57 -22.20
CA LEU A 63 -0.04 -21.79 -23.51
C LEU A 63 1.02 -22.14 -24.58
N PRO A 64 0.68 -22.94 -25.61
CA PRO A 64 1.62 -23.25 -26.69
C PRO A 64 2.09 -21.97 -27.40
N MET A 65 3.39 -21.69 -27.33
CA MET A 65 4.03 -20.49 -27.89
C MET A 65 4.63 -20.74 -29.27
N ASP A 66 3.87 -21.30 -30.21
CA ASP A 66 4.41 -21.57 -31.54
C ASP A 66 4.51 -20.26 -32.36
N GLY A 67 5.73 -19.84 -32.70
CA GLY A 67 6.01 -18.66 -33.53
C GLY A 67 5.87 -17.28 -32.87
N ALA A 68 5.66 -17.20 -31.55
CA ALA A 68 5.45 -15.93 -30.86
C ALA A 68 6.77 -15.16 -30.61
N ASN A 69 6.81 -13.87 -31.01
CA ASN A 69 7.93 -12.98 -30.68
C ASN A 69 7.83 -12.50 -29.22
N ILE A 70 8.85 -12.80 -28.42
CA ILE A 70 8.93 -12.42 -27.00
C ILE A 70 8.82 -10.90 -26.77
N VAL A 71 9.32 -10.09 -27.70
CA VAL A 71 9.25 -8.62 -27.62
C VAL A 71 7.79 -8.15 -27.72
N SER A 72 7.04 -8.69 -28.68
CA SER A 72 5.61 -8.39 -28.83
C SER A 72 4.82 -8.83 -27.61
N TYR A 73 5.21 -9.94 -26.99
CA TYR A 73 4.56 -10.47 -25.80
C TYR A 73 4.75 -9.58 -24.58
N ALA A 74 6.00 -9.18 -24.31
CA ALA A 74 6.32 -8.26 -23.23
C ALA A 74 5.59 -6.92 -23.41
N HIS A 75 5.53 -6.41 -24.64
CA HIS A 75 4.79 -5.20 -24.97
C HIS A 75 3.29 -5.32 -24.68
N ASN A 76 2.67 -6.44 -25.08
CA ASN A 76 1.26 -6.69 -24.77
C ASN A 76 1.03 -6.75 -23.25
N CYS A 77 1.86 -7.45 -22.49
CA CYS A 77 1.68 -7.55 -21.04
C CYS A 77 1.69 -6.18 -20.34
N VAL A 78 2.53 -5.25 -20.81
CA VAL A 78 2.54 -3.86 -20.32
C VAL A 78 1.24 -3.13 -20.66
N GLN A 79 0.74 -3.24 -21.90
CA GLN A 79 -0.53 -2.61 -22.29
C GLN A 79 -1.72 -3.11 -21.45
N TRP A 80 -1.76 -4.40 -21.14
CA TRP A 80 -2.79 -4.96 -20.26
C TRP A 80 -2.67 -4.43 -18.83
N ALA A 81 -1.45 -4.28 -18.33
CA ALA A 81 -1.20 -3.68 -17.01
C ALA A 81 -1.66 -2.22 -16.95
N ASP A 82 -1.40 -1.43 -18.00
CA ASP A 82 -1.87 -0.05 -18.10
C ASP A 82 -3.40 0.04 -18.06
N ALA A 83 -4.10 -0.78 -18.87
CA ALA A 83 -5.56 -0.81 -18.89
C ALA A 83 -6.16 -1.19 -17.52
N LEU A 84 -5.58 -2.16 -16.82
CA LEU A 84 -6.03 -2.56 -15.48
C LEU A 84 -5.80 -1.45 -14.45
N ILE A 85 -4.67 -0.75 -14.50
CA ILE A 85 -4.39 0.38 -13.61
C ILE A 85 -5.37 1.52 -13.85
N GLU A 86 -5.69 1.83 -15.11
CA GLU A 86 -6.70 2.84 -15.44
C GLU A 86 -8.06 2.51 -14.81
N GLU A 87 -8.51 1.25 -14.88
CA GLU A 87 -9.76 0.82 -14.24
C GLU A 87 -9.70 0.92 -12.71
N LEU A 88 -8.60 0.48 -12.08
CA LEU A 88 -8.43 0.55 -10.61
C LEU A 88 -8.41 1.98 -10.09
N LYS A 89 -7.85 2.92 -10.86
CA LYS A 89 -7.86 4.35 -10.52
C LYS A 89 -9.25 4.96 -10.60
N LYS A 90 -10.15 4.46 -11.46
CA LYS A 90 -11.55 4.93 -11.52
C LYS A 90 -12.34 4.59 -10.26
N THR A 91 -12.08 3.43 -9.65
CA THR A 91 -12.76 2.97 -8.43
C THR A 91 -12.33 3.69 -7.15
N ARG A 92 -11.28 4.50 -7.18
CA ARG A 92 -10.75 5.23 -6.01
C ARG A 92 -11.36 6.63 -5.83
N LYS A 93 -12.58 6.85 -6.33
CA LYS A 93 -13.33 8.11 -6.17
C LYS A 93 -14.00 8.20 -4.81
#